data_AF-A0A9P2M3D1-F1
#
_entry.id   AF-A0A9P2M3D1-F1
#
_cell.length_a   1.000
_cell.length_b   1.000
_cell.length_c   1.000
_cell.angle_alpha   90.00
_cell.angle_beta   90.00
_cell.angle_gamma   90.00
#
_symmetry.space_group_name_H-M   'P 1'
#
loop_
_entity.id
_entity.type
_entity.pdbx_description
1 polymer ?
#
loop_
_entity_poly.entity_id
_entity_poly.type
_entity_poly.pdbx_seq_one_letter_code
_entity_poly.pdbx_strand_id
1 'polypeptide(L)'
;MEIIPPRLKEPLYRLYELRLRQGLAASKSDLPRHIAVLCDGNRRWARSAGYDDVSYGYRMGAAKIAEMLRWCHEAGIELATVYLLSTENLQRDPDELAALIEIITDVVEEICAPANHWSVRTVGDLGLIGEEPARRLRGAVESTPEVASFHVNVAVGYGGRREIVDVVRAR
;
A
#
# COMPACT_ATOMS: atom_id res chain seq x y z
N MET A 1 13.43 26.21 -13.71
CA MET A 1 12.56 27.24 -14.29
C MET A 1 11.12 26.76 -14.14
N GLU A 2 10.45 27.14 -13.06
CA GLU A 2 9.03 26.79 -12.87
C GLU A 2 8.17 27.77 -13.69
N ILE A 3 7.52 27.26 -14.74
CA ILE A 3 6.81 28.05 -15.76
C ILE A 3 5.50 28.65 -15.21
N ILE A 4 5.04 28.23 -14.03
CA ILE A 4 3.76 28.65 -13.44
C ILE A 4 3.96 28.95 -11.95
N PRO A 5 3.52 30.13 -11.45
CA PRO A 5 3.60 30.47 -10.03
C PRO A 5 2.84 29.46 -9.15
N PRO A 6 3.35 29.07 -7.96
CA PRO A 6 2.72 28.08 -7.07
C PRO A 6 1.24 28.42 -6.75
N ARG A 7 0.95 29.71 -6.59
CA ARG A 7 -0.41 30.24 -6.31
C ARG A 7 -1.42 30.03 -7.44
N LEU A 8 -0.95 29.87 -8.68
CA LEU A 8 -1.79 29.56 -9.85
C LEU A 8 -1.83 28.06 -10.16
N LYS A 9 -0.83 27.30 -9.72
CA LYS A 9 -0.80 25.84 -9.88
C LYS A 9 -1.93 25.16 -9.11
N GLU A 10 -2.16 25.52 -7.85
CA GLU A 10 -3.22 24.92 -7.02
C GLU A 10 -4.63 25.03 -7.60
N PRO A 11 -5.14 26.21 -8.03
CA PRO A 11 -6.47 26.29 -8.64
C PRO A 11 -6.54 25.58 -10.00
N LEU A 12 -5.46 25.61 -10.80
CA LEU A 12 -5.40 24.89 -12.07
C LEU A 12 -5.39 23.37 -11.87
N TYR A 13 -4.63 22.87 -10.89
CA TYR A 13 -4.60 21.45 -10.53
C TYR A 13 -5.95 21.00 -9.99
N ARG A 14 -6.60 21.80 -9.13
CA ARG A 14 -7.96 21.48 -8.66
C ARG A 14 -8.97 21.41 -9.81
N LEU A 15 -8.90 22.33 -10.77
CA LEU A 15 -9.78 22.28 -11.94
C LEU A 15 -9.50 21.03 -12.80
N TYR A 16 -8.23 20.68 -12.95
CA TYR A 16 -7.80 19.48 -13.66
C TYR A 16 -8.28 18.19 -12.96
N GLU A 17 -8.10 18.09 -11.65
CA GLU A 17 -8.60 16.98 -10.83
C GLU A 17 -10.12 16.85 -10.89
N LEU A 18 -10.85 17.97 -10.84
CA LEU A 18 -12.31 17.97 -11.01
C LEU A 18 -12.72 17.40 -12.37
N ARG A 19 -12.02 17.80 -13.44
CA ARG A 19 -12.26 17.27 -14.79
C ARG A 19 -11.97 15.77 -14.87
N LEU A 20 -10.87 15.30 -14.29
CA LEU A 20 -10.53 13.87 -14.23
C LEU A 20 -11.58 13.08 -13.45
N ARG A 21 -11.99 13.59 -12.27
CA ARG A 21 -13.05 12.97 -11.45
C ARG A 21 -14.37 12.86 -12.20
N GLN A 22 -14.75 13.90 -12.94
CA GLN A 22 -15.94 13.86 -13.80
C GLN A 22 -15.80 12.83 -14.93
N GLY A 23 -14.62 12.73 -15.56
CA GLY A 23 -14.35 11.71 -16.59
C GLY A 23 -14.44 10.27 -16.06
N LEU A 24 -13.89 10.03 -14.85
CA LEU A 24 -13.97 8.75 -14.15
C LEU A 24 -15.44 8.40 -13.80
N ALA A 25 -16.20 9.37 -13.31
CA ALA A 25 -17.62 9.18 -12.98
C ALA A 25 -18.47 8.87 -14.23
N ALA A 26 -18.17 9.50 -15.37
CA ALA A 26 -18.85 9.25 -16.63
C ALA A 26 -18.54 7.87 -17.24
N SER A 27 -17.41 7.27 -16.88
CA SER A 27 -16.91 6.01 -17.46
C SER A 27 -16.81 4.91 -16.39
N LYS A 28 -17.72 4.89 -15.42
CA LYS A 28 -17.66 3.98 -14.27
C LYS A 28 -17.66 2.49 -14.69
N SER A 29 -18.31 2.15 -15.81
CA SER A 29 -18.29 0.80 -16.40
C SER A 29 -16.92 0.37 -16.92
N ASP A 30 -16.02 1.32 -17.18
CA ASP A 30 -14.75 1.10 -17.84
C ASP A 30 -13.58 1.12 -16.84
N LEU A 31 -13.87 1.34 -15.55
CA LEU A 31 -12.86 1.32 -14.49
C LEU A 31 -12.39 -0.10 -14.22
N PRO A 32 -11.08 -0.28 -13.92
CA PRO A 32 -10.59 -1.57 -13.48
C PRO A 32 -11.26 -1.94 -12.14
N ARG A 33 -11.68 -3.19 -12.02
CA ARG A 33 -12.21 -3.70 -10.74
C ARG A 33 -11.11 -3.94 -9.70
N HIS A 34 -9.88 -4.17 -10.17
CA HIS A 34 -8.72 -4.49 -9.34
C HIS A 34 -7.49 -3.70 -9.76
N ILE A 35 -6.82 -3.08 -8.79
CA ILE A 35 -5.53 -2.42 -8.96
C ILE A 35 -4.48 -3.11 -8.07
N ALA A 36 -3.31 -3.44 -8.64
CA ALA A 36 -2.17 -3.95 -7.89
C ALA A 36 -0.99 -2.98 -8.01
N VAL A 37 -0.34 -2.66 -6.89
CA VAL A 37 0.76 -1.70 -6.83
C VAL A 37 1.96 -2.30 -6.13
N LEU A 38 3.12 -2.17 -6.77
CA LEU A 38 4.43 -2.48 -6.20
C LEU A 38 5.08 -1.17 -5.76
N CYS A 39 5.30 -1.02 -4.45
CA CYS A 39 5.87 0.21 -3.90
C CYS A 39 7.40 0.16 -3.99
N ASP A 40 7.96 0.77 -5.04
CA ASP A 40 9.41 0.89 -5.23
C ASP A 40 9.86 2.37 -5.18
N GLY A 41 11.16 2.57 -4.98
CA GLY A 41 11.79 3.88 -5.06
C GLY A 41 11.96 4.58 -3.71
N ASN A 42 11.43 4.04 -2.62
CA ASN A 42 11.48 4.66 -1.28
C ASN A 42 12.91 5.05 -0.85
N ARG A 43 13.89 4.16 -1.05
CA ARG A 43 15.31 4.45 -0.75
C ARG A 43 15.90 5.56 -1.64
N ARG A 44 15.55 5.54 -2.93
CA ARG A 44 16.01 6.56 -3.90
C ARG A 44 15.41 7.91 -3.56
N TRP A 45 14.13 7.93 -3.20
CA TRP A 45 13.41 9.13 -2.78
C TRP A 45 14.03 9.71 -1.50
N ALA A 46 14.27 8.89 -0.46
CA ALA A 46 14.88 9.34 0.80
C ALA A 46 16.22 10.06 0.56
N ARG A 47 17.10 9.44 -0.24
CA ARG A 47 18.40 10.03 -0.60
C ARG A 47 18.25 11.32 -1.39
N SER A 48 17.34 11.35 -2.37
CA SER A 48 17.10 12.57 -3.18
C SER A 48 16.50 13.72 -2.38
N ALA A 49 15.78 13.41 -1.31
CA ALA A 49 15.19 14.38 -0.38
C ALA A 49 16.17 14.82 0.73
N GLY A 50 17.41 14.31 0.72
CA GLY A 50 18.46 14.68 1.68
C GLY A 50 18.40 13.94 3.02
N TYR A 51 17.70 12.80 3.09
CA TYR A 51 17.68 11.96 4.28
C TYR A 51 18.80 10.91 4.22
N ASP A 52 19.63 10.87 5.26
CA ASP A 52 20.64 9.82 5.46
C ASP A 52 20.00 8.50 5.89
N ASP A 53 18.93 8.57 6.69
CA ASP A 53 18.13 7.42 7.10
C ASP A 53 17.02 7.11 6.07
N VAL A 54 17.13 5.95 5.43
CA VAL A 54 16.17 5.46 4.43
C VAL A 54 14.80 5.13 5.02
N SER A 55 14.67 4.97 6.34
CA SER A 55 13.41 4.71 7.03
C SER A 55 12.38 5.84 6.80
N TYR A 56 12.85 7.08 6.58
CA TYR A 56 11.99 8.19 6.17
C TYR A 56 11.31 7.94 4.83
N GLY A 57 12.03 7.37 3.86
CA GLY A 57 11.45 7.00 2.58
C GLY A 57 10.37 5.93 2.72
N TYR A 58 10.57 4.97 3.63
CA TYR A 58 9.55 3.95 3.92
C TYR A 58 8.30 4.56 4.55
N ARG A 59 8.44 5.43 5.56
CA ARG A 59 7.29 6.12 6.17
C ARG A 59 6.50 6.93 5.14
N MET A 60 7.20 7.69 4.30
CA MET A 60 6.55 8.52 3.27
C MET A 60 5.88 7.69 2.18
N GLY A 61 6.53 6.60 1.76
CA GLY A 61 5.92 5.64 0.84
C GLY A 61 4.66 5.02 1.44
N ALA A 62 4.70 4.63 2.71
CA ALA A 62 3.60 3.97 3.38
C ALA A 62 2.40 4.91 3.61
N ALA A 63 2.63 6.18 3.95
CA ALA A 63 1.58 7.20 3.99
C ALA A 63 0.88 7.38 2.62
N LYS A 64 1.63 7.26 1.53
CA LYS A 64 1.10 7.31 0.15
C LYS A 64 0.30 6.09 -0.23
N ILE A 65 0.59 4.93 0.35
CA ILE A 65 -0.23 3.72 0.17
C ILE A 65 -1.62 3.93 0.75
N ALA A 66 -1.72 4.40 1.99
CA ALA A 66 -3.01 4.66 2.64
C ALA A 66 -3.83 5.71 1.86
N GLU A 67 -3.18 6.76 1.36
CA GLU A 67 -3.79 7.78 0.50
C GLU A 67 -4.32 7.20 -0.82
N MET A 68 -3.51 6.38 -1.50
CA MET A 68 -3.90 5.75 -2.76
C MET A 68 -5.07 4.77 -2.58
N LEU A 69 -5.10 4.03 -1.48
CA LEU A 69 -6.22 3.14 -1.15
C LEU A 69 -7.52 3.93 -0.93
N ARG A 70 -7.46 5.09 -0.26
CA ARG A 70 -8.62 6.00 -0.15
C ARG A 70 -9.10 6.47 -1.52
N TRP A 71 -8.20 6.83 -2.43
CA TRP A 71 -8.59 7.19 -3.80
C TRP A 71 -9.24 6.03 -4.56
N CYS A 72 -8.72 4.81 -4.41
CA CYS A 72 -9.33 3.63 -5.03
C CYS A 72 -10.75 3.40 -4.51
N HIS A 73 -10.94 3.50 -3.19
CA HIS A 73 -12.24 3.38 -2.55
C HIS A 73 -13.22 4.46 -3.06
N GLU A 74 -12.79 5.73 -3.08
CA GLU A 74 -13.60 6.85 -3.56
C GLU A 74 -13.95 6.73 -5.06
N ALA A 75 -13.05 6.19 -5.86
CA ALA A 75 -13.27 5.93 -7.29
C ALA A 75 -14.21 4.73 -7.55
N GLY A 76 -14.55 3.95 -6.52
CA GLY A 76 -15.40 2.77 -6.66
C GLY A 76 -14.68 1.54 -7.24
N ILE A 77 -13.35 1.48 -7.08
CA ILE A 77 -12.58 0.26 -7.33
C ILE A 77 -12.97 -0.77 -6.26
N GLU A 78 -13.10 -2.04 -6.63
CA GLU A 78 -13.59 -3.09 -5.72
C GLU A 78 -12.45 -3.74 -4.92
N LEU A 79 -11.26 -3.84 -5.50
CA LEU A 79 -10.12 -4.51 -4.90
C LEU A 79 -8.82 -3.74 -5.16
N ALA A 80 -7.99 -3.63 -4.13
CA ALA A 80 -6.60 -3.19 -4.26
C ALA A 80 -5.64 -4.25 -3.72
N THR A 81 -4.45 -4.36 -4.29
CA THR A 81 -3.36 -5.20 -3.76
C THR A 81 -2.10 -4.37 -3.64
N VAL A 82 -1.53 -4.35 -2.44
CA VAL A 82 -0.32 -3.58 -2.15
C VAL A 82 0.80 -4.52 -1.74
N TYR A 83 1.89 -4.49 -2.48
CA TYR A 83 3.09 -5.25 -2.17
C TYR A 83 3.98 -4.44 -1.23
N LEU A 84 4.04 -4.89 0.03
CA LEU A 84 4.72 -4.18 1.11
C LEU A 84 6.10 -4.79 1.42
N LEU A 85 6.20 -6.13 1.46
CA LEU A 85 7.46 -6.82 1.74
C LEU A 85 7.60 -8.09 0.92
N SER A 86 8.67 -8.17 0.14
CA SER A 86 9.05 -9.39 -0.58
C SER A 86 10.01 -10.27 0.21
N THR A 87 10.08 -11.56 -0.11
CA THR A 87 11.07 -12.49 0.46
C THR A 87 12.51 -12.03 0.23
N GLU A 88 12.78 -11.35 -0.87
CA GLU A 88 14.07 -10.77 -1.23
C GLU A 88 14.44 -9.59 -0.33
N ASN A 89 13.45 -8.89 0.25
CA ASN A 89 13.72 -7.81 1.20
C ASN A 89 14.19 -8.30 2.56
N LEU A 90 13.99 -9.58 2.89
CA LEU A 90 14.46 -10.18 4.13
C LEU A 90 15.99 -10.30 4.18
N GLN A 91 16.68 -10.11 3.05
CA GLN A 91 18.15 -10.15 2.96
C GLN A 91 18.79 -8.77 3.18
N ARG A 92 18.01 -7.76 3.60
CA ARG A 92 18.52 -6.42 3.91
C ARG A 92 19.26 -6.42 5.25
N ASP A 93 19.94 -5.30 5.51
CA ASP A 93 20.56 -5.06 6.81
C ASP A 93 19.54 -5.24 7.95
N PRO A 94 19.90 -5.89 9.08
CA PRO A 94 18.95 -6.19 10.15
C PRO A 94 18.26 -4.95 10.75
N ASP A 95 18.97 -3.84 10.91
CA ASP A 95 18.41 -2.62 11.48
C ASP A 95 17.44 -1.95 10.49
N GLU A 96 17.81 -1.95 9.20
CA GLU A 96 16.93 -1.48 8.12
C GLU A 96 15.66 -2.35 8.03
N LEU A 97 15.81 -3.67 8.13
CA LEU A 97 14.71 -4.62 8.05
C LEU A 97 13.75 -4.48 9.24
N ALA A 98 14.28 -4.34 10.45
CA ALA A 98 13.46 -4.14 11.65
C ALA A 98 12.63 -2.85 11.53
N ALA A 99 13.26 -1.74 11.11
CA ALA A 99 12.55 -0.48 10.88
C ALA A 99 11.47 -0.60 9.78
N LEU A 100 11.76 -1.32 8.69
CA LEU A 100 10.79 -1.56 7.62
C LEU A 100 9.59 -2.39 8.10
N ILE A 101 9.83 -3.46 8.86
CA ILE A 101 8.76 -4.32 9.40
C ILE A 101 7.85 -3.51 10.33
N GLU A 102 8.41 -2.67 11.19
CA GLU A 102 7.62 -1.82 12.08
C GLU A 102 6.74 -0.84 11.28
N ILE A 103 7.33 -0.14 10.29
CA ILE A 103 6.59 0.79 9.42
C ILE A 103 5.46 0.08 8.65
N ILE A 104 5.72 -1.13 8.16
CA ILE A 104 4.70 -1.94 7.49
C ILE A 104 3.58 -2.30 8.45
N THR A 105 3.93 -2.66 9.68
CA THR A 105 2.96 -3.03 10.72
C THR A 105 2.04 -1.86 11.02
N ASP A 106 2.61 -0.68 11.27
CA ASP A 106 1.84 0.55 11.55
C ASP A 106 0.91 0.93 10.39
N VAL A 107 1.36 0.79 9.15
CA VAL A 107 0.54 1.13 7.98
C VAL A 107 -0.57 0.13 7.72
N VAL A 108 -0.35 -1.16 7.97
CA VAL A 108 -1.45 -2.13 7.90
C VAL A 108 -2.47 -1.86 9.01
N GLU A 109 -2.04 -1.48 10.22
CA GLU A 109 -2.95 -1.04 11.28
C GLU A 109 -3.75 0.21 10.87
N GLU A 110 -3.14 1.20 10.21
CA GLU A 110 -3.86 2.36 9.64
C GLU A 110 -4.88 1.92 8.59
N ILE A 111 -4.51 1.00 7.69
CA ILE A 111 -5.39 0.46 6.64
C ILE A 111 -6.58 -0.29 7.27
N CYS A 112 -6.34 -1.04 8.35
CA CYS A 112 -7.36 -1.77 9.09
C CYS A 112 -8.20 -0.90 10.04
N ALA A 113 -7.91 0.40 10.14
CA ALA A 113 -8.62 1.29 11.05
C ALA A 113 -10.14 1.23 10.81
N PRO A 114 -10.97 1.13 11.87
CA PRO A 114 -12.42 0.99 11.73
C PRO A 114 -13.08 2.09 10.88
N ALA A 115 -12.51 3.30 10.87
CA ALA A 115 -12.99 4.44 10.09
C ALA A 115 -12.94 4.22 8.57
N ASN A 116 -12.11 3.30 8.09
CA ASN A 116 -12.00 3.01 6.67
C ASN A 116 -13.13 2.12 6.16
N HIS A 117 -13.68 1.23 7.01
CA HIS A 117 -14.71 0.25 6.64
C HIS A 117 -14.30 -0.66 5.46
N TRP A 118 -13.01 -0.99 5.33
CA TRP A 118 -12.48 -1.87 4.30
C TRP A 118 -12.38 -3.31 4.80
N SER A 119 -12.48 -4.28 3.89
CA SER A 119 -12.18 -5.68 4.20
C SER A 119 -10.73 -5.97 3.81
N VAL A 120 -9.89 -6.33 4.78
CA VAL A 120 -8.44 -6.48 4.56
C VAL A 120 -8.05 -7.95 4.66
N ARG A 121 -7.09 -8.38 3.85
CA ARG A 121 -6.50 -9.73 3.91
C ARG A 121 -5.01 -9.68 3.71
N THR A 122 -4.27 -10.53 4.40
CA THR A 122 -2.84 -10.72 4.18
C THR A 122 -2.58 -11.80 3.14
N VAL A 123 -1.55 -11.60 2.34
CA VAL A 123 -1.07 -12.56 1.32
C VAL A 123 0.44 -12.75 1.54
N GLY A 124 0.91 -13.99 1.55
CA GLY A 124 2.29 -14.35 1.88
C GLY A 124 2.47 -14.93 3.29
N ASP A 125 3.73 -15.05 3.72
CA ASP A 125 4.10 -15.71 4.97
C ASP A 125 4.48 -14.70 6.06
N LEU A 126 3.53 -14.42 6.95
CA LEU A 126 3.75 -13.54 8.11
C LEU A 126 4.73 -14.15 9.13
N GLY A 127 5.03 -15.45 9.09
CA GLY A 127 6.05 -16.04 9.96
C GLY A 127 7.45 -15.47 9.70
N LEU A 128 7.67 -14.88 8.52
CA LEU A 128 8.97 -14.35 8.11
C LEU A 128 9.31 -12.97 8.68
N ILE A 129 8.36 -12.29 9.33
CA ILE A 129 8.55 -10.93 9.88
C ILE A 129 8.67 -10.90 11.42
N GLY A 130 8.72 -12.07 12.07
CA GLY A 130 8.79 -12.20 13.52
C GLY A 130 7.42 -12.30 14.20
N GLU A 131 7.40 -12.88 15.40
CA GLU A 131 6.16 -13.21 16.11
C GLU A 131 5.31 -11.99 16.49
N GLU A 132 5.97 -10.94 16.99
CA GLU A 132 5.29 -9.72 17.46
C GLU A 132 4.61 -8.96 16.31
N PRO A 133 5.31 -8.58 15.22
CA PRO A 133 4.67 -7.98 14.05
C PRO A 133 3.60 -8.86 13.42
N ALA A 134 3.84 -10.17 13.31
CA ALA A 134 2.85 -11.10 12.76
C ALA A 134 1.58 -11.15 13.61
N ARG A 135 1.68 -11.09 14.93
CA ARG A 135 0.53 -11.05 15.83
C ARG A 135 -0.26 -9.75 15.67
N ARG A 136 0.42 -8.60 15.62
CA ARG A 136 -0.20 -7.29 15.37
C ARG A 136 -0.96 -7.26 14.05
N LEU A 137 -0.31 -7.70 12.96
CA LEU A 137 -0.94 -7.76 11.64
C LEU A 137 -2.18 -8.66 11.60
N ARG A 138 -2.11 -9.87 12.20
CA ARG A 138 -3.28 -10.77 12.27
C ARG A 138 -4.42 -10.12 13.03
N GLY A 139 -4.15 -9.56 14.22
CA GLY A 139 -5.17 -8.90 15.03
C GLY A 139 -5.82 -7.71 14.32
N ALA A 140 -5.03 -6.90 13.61
CA ALA A 140 -5.53 -5.79 12.82
C ALA A 140 -6.46 -6.27 11.69
N VAL A 141 -6.03 -7.27 10.92
CA VAL A 141 -6.82 -7.85 9.83
C VAL A 141 -8.10 -8.52 10.33
N GLU A 142 -8.04 -9.28 11.42
CA GLU A 142 -9.19 -9.93 12.06
C GLU A 142 -10.23 -8.93 12.57
N SER A 143 -9.82 -7.70 12.87
CA SER A 143 -10.73 -6.62 13.29
C SER A 143 -11.51 -5.98 12.13
N THR A 144 -11.15 -6.29 10.88
CA THR A 144 -11.80 -5.73 9.69
C THR A 144 -13.05 -6.53 9.29
N PRO A 145 -14.08 -5.91 8.70
CA PRO A 145 -15.27 -6.62 8.25
C PRO A 145 -14.96 -7.63 7.13
N GLU A 146 -15.61 -8.78 7.17
CA GLU A 146 -15.51 -9.77 6.08
C GLU A 146 -16.19 -9.31 4.78
N VAL A 147 -17.24 -8.48 4.92
CA VAL A 147 -18.04 -7.97 3.81
C VAL A 147 -17.90 -6.46 3.75
N ALA A 148 -17.31 -5.95 2.66
CA ALA A 148 -17.16 -4.53 2.39
C ALA A 148 -17.33 -4.27 0.88
N SER A 149 -17.56 -3.02 0.50
CA SER A 149 -17.56 -2.62 -0.91
C SER A 149 -16.15 -2.49 -1.50
N PHE A 150 -15.13 -2.42 -0.64
CA PHE A 150 -13.73 -2.31 -1.03
C PHE A 150 -12.87 -3.29 -0.22
N HIS A 151 -12.09 -4.08 -0.96
CA HIS A 151 -11.20 -5.08 -0.42
C HIS A 151 -9.74 -4.67 -0.61
N VAL A 152 -8.88 -4.98 0.36
CA VAL A 152 -7.45 -4.71 0.29
C VAL A 152 -6.66 -5.97 0.61
N ASN A 153 -5.82 -6.40 -0.33
CA ASN A 153 -4.83 -7.43 -0.09
C ASN A 153 -3.48 -6.78 0.24
N VAL A 154 -2.94 -7.08 1.41
CA VAL A 154 -1.59 -6.64 1.80
C VAL A 154 -0.62 -7.81 1.66
N ALA A 155 0.31 -7.70 0.72
CA ALA A 155 1.29 -8.75 0.46
C ALA A 155 2.56 -8.51 1.30
N VAL A 156 2.79 -9.39 2.28
CA VAL A 156 3.86 -9.31 3.29
C VAL A 156 4.56 -10.67 3.39
N GLY A 157 5.89 -10.68 3.35
CA GLY A 157 6.64 -11.93 3.25
C GLY A 157 6.34 -12.68 1.94
N TYR A 158 5.99 -11.94 0.90
CA TYR A 158 5.50 -12.50 -0.36
C TYR A 158 6.65 -12.87 -1.29
N GLY A 159 6.59 -14.07 -1.87
CA GLY A 159 7.47 -14.47 -2.96
C GLY A 159 6.64 -15.04 -4.10
N GLY A 160 6.52 -14.31 -5.22
CA GLY A 160 5.61 -14.71 -6.32
C GLY A 160 5.92 -16.09 -6.92
N ARG A 161 7.19 -16.50 -6.94
CA ARG A 161 7.60 -17.87 -7.32
C ARG A 161 7.24 -18.91 -6.25
N ARG A 162 7.31 -18.53 -4.98
CA ARG A 162 7.04 -19.43 -3.85
C ARG A 162 5.56 -19.76 -3.75
N GLU A 163 4.66 -18.77 -3.95
CA GLU A 163 3.22 -19.04 -3.98
C GLU A 163 2.78 -19.96 -5.12
N ILE A 164 3.32 -19.77 -6.33
CA ILE A 164 3.02 -20.68 -7.46
C ILE A 164 3.46 -22.11 -7.13
N VAL A 165 4.63 -22.26 -6.50
CA VAL A 165 5.15 -23.57 -6.08
C VAL A 165 4.32 -24.18 -4.95
N ASP A 166 3.92 -23.39 -3.95
CA ASP A 166 3.14 -23.85 -2.81
C ASP A 166 1.73 -24.27 -3.25
N VAL A 167 1.10 -23.53 -4.18
CA VAL A 167 -0.19 -23.91 -4.79
C VAL A 167 -0.09 -25.21 -5.59
N VAL A 168 1.04 -25.44 -6.29
CA VAL A 168 1.26 -26.69 -7.04
C VAL A 168 1.54 -27.86 -6.10
N ARG A 169 2.18 -27.64 -4.95
CA ARG A 169 2.47 -28.69 -3.94
C ARG A 169 1.29 -29.01 -3.03
N ALA A 170 0.33 -28.11 -2.89
CA ALA A 170 -0.89 -28.31 -2.11
C ALA A 170 -2.01 -29.05 -2.90
N ARG A 171 -1.75 -29.43 -4.15
CA ARG A 171 -2.57 -30.34 -4.96
C ARG A 171 -1.97 -31.75 -4.96
#